data_AF-A0A7V2NLY5-F1
#
_entry.id   AF-A0A7V2NLY5-F1
#
_cell.length_a   1.000
_cell.length_b   1.000
_cell.length_c   1.000
_cell.angle_alpha   90.00
_cell.angle_beta   90.00
_cell.angle_gamma   90.00
#
_symmetry.space_group_name_H-M   'P 1'
#
loop_
_entity.id
_entity.type
_entity.pdbx_description
1 polymer ?
#
loop_
_entity_poly.entity_id
_entity_poly.type
_entity_poly.pdbx_seq_one_letter_code
_entity_poly.pdbx_strand_id
1 'polypeptide(L)'
;MPAKKSKEITEELRHGVKPYTLKKGEKFMNKKQRTHFNLILSNWKEEIEEELERTVHHIQDEVLNLPDPTDRASQETDMSLELRSRDRERKLLKKINEAVERIESEEYGYCEKC
;
A
#
# COMPACT_ATOMS: atom_id res chain seq x y z
N MET A 1 -17.14 43.70 1.03
CA MET A 1 -16.27 42.76 0.26
C MET A 1 -14.83 43.18 0.51
N PRO A 2 -13.93 42.27 0.92
CA PRO A 2 -13.23 41.42 -0.04
C PRO A 2 -12.96 39.98 0.43
N ALA A 3 -12.56 39.16 -0.54
CA ALA A 3 -12.26 37.73 -0.46
C ALA A 3 -11.05 37.38 0.41
N LYS A 4 -11.07 36.16 1.01
CA LYS A 4 -9.99 35.15 0.94
C LYS A 4 -10.19 34.07 2.01
N LYS A 5 -10.31 32.82 1.55
CA LYS A 5 -9.47 31.66 1.92
C LYS A 5 -10.26 30.38 1.57
N SER A 6 -10.12 29.93 0.33
CA SER A 6 -10.25 28.51 -0.01
C SER A 6 -9.25 27.77 0.87
N LYS A 7 -9.74 27.24 1.99
CA LYS A 7 -8.95 26.53 2.98
C LYS A 7 -8.22 25.37 2.30
N GLU A 8 -6.91 25.42 2.45
CA GLU A 8 -5.92 24.38 2.17
C GLU A 8 -6.48 23.00 2.49
N ILE A 9 -6.82 22.24 1.45
CA ILE A 9 -6.84 20.79 1.53
C ILE A 9 -5.37 20.42 1.56
N THR A 10 -4.87 20.00 2.72
CA THR A 10 -3.60 19.28 2.81
C THR A 10 -3.66 18.15 1.78
N GLU A 11 -2.92 18.30 0.69
CA GLU A 11 -2.76 17.28 -0.36
C GLU A 11 -2.05 16.07 0.28
N GLU A 12 -2.78 15.21 0.97
CA GLU A 12 -2.27 13.90 1.38
C GLU A 12 -2.04 13.10 0.11
N LEU A 13 -0.77 13.04 -0.32
CA LEU A 13 -0.32 12.18 -1.40
C LEU A 13 -0.61 10.73 -1.00
N ARG A 14 -1.36 10.01 -1.83
CA ARG A 14 -1.53 8.56 -1.65
C ARG A 14 -0.43 7.84 -2.43
N HIS A 15 0.51 7.23 -1.73
CA HIS A 15 1.66 6.54 -2.34
C HIS A 15 2.38 7.43 -3.37
N GLY A 16 2.63 8.70 -2.99
CA GLY A 16 3.27 9.69 -3.86
C GLY A 16 2.37 10.30 -4.95
N VAL A 17 1.10 9.92 -5.06
CA VAL A 17 0.18 10.43 -6.10
C VAL A 17 -0.81 11.44 -5.52
N LYS A 18 -0.95 12.58 -6.20
CA LYS A 18 -1.95 13.61 -5.87
C LYS A 18 -3.38 13.11 -6.11
N PRO A 19 -4.36 13.44 -5.26
CA PRO A 19 -5.76 13.05 -5.47
C PRO A 19 -6.31 13.44 -6.86
N TYR A 20 -7.06 12.54 -7.50
CA TYR A 20 -7.70 12.84 -8.80
C TYR A 20 -8.78 13.91 -8.67
N THR A 21 -8.70 14.94 -9.52
CA THR A 21 -9.73 15.98 -9.61
C THR A 21 -10.79 15.61 -10.64
N LEU A 22 -12.02 15.33 -10.17
CA LEU A 22 -13.16 15.02 -11.03
C LEU A 22 -13.55 16.25 -11.89
N LYS A 23 -13.79 16.04 -13.19
CA LYS A 23 -14.40 17.06 -14.04
C LYS A 23 -15.89 16.79 -14.24
N LYS A 24 -16.66 17.86 -14.40
CA LYS A 24 -18.10 17.79 -14.61
C LYS A 24 -18.41 17.03 -15.91
N GLY A 25 -19.26 15.99 -15.81
CA GLY A 25 -19.66 15.18 -16.96
C GLY A 25 -18.69 14.07 -17.37
N GLU A 26 -17.64 13.79 -16.58
CA GLU A 26 -16.77 12.64 -16.84
C GLU A 26 -17.51 11.33 -16.57
N LYS A 27 -17.37 10.38 -17.50
CA LYS A 27 -17.81 9.00 -17.29
C LYS A 27 -17.00 8.37 -16.15
N PHE A 28 -17.69 7.64 -15.28
CA PHE A 28 -17.08 6.85 -14.22
C PHE A 28 -16.13 5.80 -14.81
N MET A 29 -14.97 5.62 -14.17
CA MET A 29 -13.91 4.69 -14.57
C MET A 29 -13.43 4.87 -16.02
N ASN A 30 -13.29 6.14 -16.43
CA ASN A 30 -12.65 6.47 -17.69
C ASN A 30 -11.14 6.13 -17.69
N LYS A 31 -10.52 6.15 -18.87
CA LYS A 31 -9.08 5.84 -19.02
C LYS A 31 -8.16 6.64 -18.08
N LYS A 32 -8.46 7.93 -17.83
CA LYS A 32 -7.65 8.79 -16.95
C LYS A 32 -7.76 8.39 -15.47
N GLN A 33 -8.96 8.00 -15.04
CA GLN A 33 -9.19 7.50 -13.69
C GLN A 33 -8.52 6.13 -13.49
N ARG A 34 -8.62 5.23 -14.48
CA ARG A 34 -7.93 3.93 -14.48
C ARG A 34 -6.41 4.09 -14.38
N THR A 35 -5.81 4.97 -15.20
CA THR A 35 -4.37 5.24 -15.12
C THR A 35 -3.96 5.83 -13.78
N HIS A 36 -4.81 6.66 -13.18
CA HIS A 36 -4.53 7.24 -11.87
C HIS A 36 -4.53 6.17 -10.76
N PHE A 37 -5.53 5.29 -10.72
CA PHE A 37 -5.56 4.18 -9.76
C PHE A 37 -4.44 3.17 -10.00
N ASN A 38 -4.10 2.88 -11.26
CA ASN A 38 -3.00 1.98 -11.60
C ASN A 38 -1.66 2.53 -11.06
N LEU A 39 -1.42 3.84 -11.20
CA LEU A 39 -0.22 4.48 -10.64
C LEU A 39 -0.17 4.37 -9.11
N ILE A 40 -1.28 4.63 -8.42
CA ILE A 40 -1.34 4.50 -6.96
C ILE A 40 -1.05 3.07 -6.53
N LEU A 41 -1.68 2.08 -7.17
CA LEU A 41 -1.51 0.68 -6.81
C LEU A 41 -0.10 0.16 -7.14
N SER A 42 0.50 0.65 -8.23
CA SER A 42 1.88 0.30 -8.60
C SER A 42 2.88 0.86 -7.60
N ASN A 43 2.75 2.14 -7.23
CA ASN A 43 3.61 2.73 -6.21
C ASN A 43 3.44 2.02 -4.85
N TRP A 44 2.20 1.71 -4.46
CA TRP A 44 1.95 1.00 -3.21
C TRP A 44 2.53 -0.42 -3.23
N LYS A 45 2.45 -1.09 -4.38
CA LYS A 45 3.06 -2.40 -4.59
C LYS A 45 4.58 -2.34 -4.36
N GLU A 46 5.25 -1.38 -4.99
CA GLU A 46 6.70 -1.16 -4.85
C GLU A 46 7.08 -0.88 -3.38
N GLU A 47 6.34 -0.01 -2.70
CA GLU A 47 6.56 0.29 -1.27
C GLU A 47 6.49 -0.98 -0.40
N ILE A 48 5.48 -1.84 -0.62
CA ILE A 48 5.34 -3.11 0.13
C ILE A 48 6.45 -4.09 -0.22
N GLU A 49 6.84 -4.19 -1.49
CA GLU A 49 7.92 -5.08 -1.94
C GLU A 49 9.26 -4.68 -1.30
N GLU A 50 9.57 -3.38 -1.26
CA GLU A 50 10.76 -2.86 -0.58
C GLU A 50 10.75 -3.14 0.93
N GLU A 51 9.60 -2.96 1.60
CA GLU A 51 9.46 -3.22 3.03
C GLU A 51 9.66 -4.72 3.33
N LEU A 52 9.04 -5.59 2.53
CA LEU A 52 9.20 -7.04 2.63
C LEU A 52 10.67 -7.48 2.47
N GLU A 53 11.41 -6.90 1.52
CA GLU A 53 12.83 -7.20 1.33
C GLU A 53 13.66 -6.78 2.54
N ARG A 54 13.42 -5.57 3.08
CA ARG A 54 14.11 -5.07 4.28
C ARG A 54 13.88 -5.96 5.49
N THR A 55 12.64 -6.38 5.74
CA THR A 55 12.32 -7.26 6.88
C THR A 55 12.97 -8.64 6.72
N VAL A 56 13.08 -9.18 5.49
CA VAL A 56 13.77 -10.45 5.27
C VAL A 56 15.25 -10.36 5.64
N HIS A 57 15.92 -9.28 5.26
CA HIS A 57 17.31 -9.05 5.65
C HIS A 57 17.44 -8.90 7.17
N HIS A 58 16.55 -8.14 7.81
CA HIS A 58 16.57 -7.99 9.26
C HIS A 58 16.43 -9.32 10.00
N ILE A 59 15.46 -10.15 9.61
CA ILE A 59 15.24 -11.49 10.18
C ILE A 59 16.47 -12.39 10.00
N GLN A 60 17.14 -12.32 8.84
CA GLN A 60 18.35 -13.12 8.58
C GLN A 60 19.50 -12.71 9.50
N ASP A 61 19.71 -11.41 9.68
CA ASP A 61 20.78 -10.87 10.53
C ASP A 61 20.54 -11.19 12.01
N GLU A 62 19.30 -11.16 12.48
CA GLU A 62 18.96 -11.52 13.86
C GLU A 62 19.19 -13.00 14.17
N VAL A 63 18.91 -13.89 13.21
CA VAL A 63 19.13 -15.35 13.38
C VAL A 63 20.62 -15.70 13.47
N LEU A 64 21.49 -14.91 12.85
CA LEU A 64 22.94 -15.12 12.90
C LEU A 64 23.55 -14.72 14.25
N ASN A 65 22.87 -13.87 15.03
CA ASN A 65 23.30 -13.43 16.34
C ASN A 65 22.65 -14.30 17.43
N LEU A 66 23.41 -15.21 18.04
CA LEU A 66 22.92 -16.04 19.14
C LEU A 66 22.65 -15.17 20.39
N PRO A 67 21.40 -15.09 20.87
CA PRO A 67 21.08 -14.34 22.08
C PRO A 67 21.66 -15.00 23.32
N ASP A 68 21.90 -14.18 24.35
CA ASP A 68 22.01 -14.70 25.71
C ASP A 68 20.68 -15.38 26.10
N PRO A 69 20.70 -16.46 26.92
CA PRO A 69 19.51 -17.08 27.50
C PRO A 69 18.46 -16.12 28.04
N THR A 70 18.86 -14.94 28.55
CA THR A 70 17.96 -13.92 29.10
C THR A 70 17.20 -13.15 28.02
N ASP A 71 17.83 -12.93 26.86
CA ASP A 71 17.28 -12.13 25.76
C ASP A 71 16.52 -12.97 24.73
N ARG A 72 16.71 -14.30 24.76
CA ARG A 72 16.07 -15.24 23.84
C ARG A 72 14.54 -15.10 23.81
N ALA A 73 13.92 -14.92 24.98
CA ALA A 73 12.46 -14.79 25.05
C ALA A 73 11.94 -13.55 24.31
N SER A 74 12.64 -12.41 24.45
CA SER A 74 12.27 -11.16 23.78
C SER A 74 12.45 -11.27 22.27
N GLN A 75 13.59 -11.81 21.82
CA GLN A 75 13.85 -11.98 20.39
C GLN A 75 12.83 -12.92 19.72
N GLU A 76 12.48 -14.03 20.36
CA GLU A 76 11.46 -14.95 19.83
C GLU A 76 10.09 -14.26 19.69
N THR A 77 9.73 -13.37 20.62
CA THR A 77 8.47 -12.62 20.52
C THR A 77 8.49 -11.60 19.39
N ASP A 78 9.59 -10.87 19.22
CA ASP A 78 9.73 -9.86 18.16
C ASP A 78 9.70 -10.54 16.78
N MET A 79 10.48 -11.61 16.62
CA MET A 79 10.47 -12.45 15.41
C MET A 79 9.06 -12.98 15.08
N SER A 80 8.29 -13.42 16.09
CA SER A 80 6.92 -13.89 15.88
C SER A 80 5.99 -12.78 15.39
N LEU A 81 6.16 -11.56 15.88
CA LEU A 81 5.38 -10.39 15.45
C LEU A 81 5.73 -10.00 14.01
N GLU A 82 7.02 -9.96 13.66
CA GLU A 82 7.49 -9.63 12.31
C GLU A 82 6.99 -10.62 11.27
N LEU A 83 7.11 -11.93 11.54
CA LEU A 83 6.60 -12.96 10.64
C LEU A 83 5.10 -12.81 10.38
N ARG A 84 4.32 -12.42 11.40
CA ARG A 84 2.88 -12.15 11.26
C ARG A 84 2.60 -10.87 10.47
N SER A 85 3.40 -9.81 10.62
CA SER A 85 3.25 -8.59 9.80
C SER A 85 3.50 -8.89 8.33
N ARG A 86 4.61 -9.57 8.05
CA ARG A 86 5.01 -9.99 6.70
C ARG A 86 3.94 -10.83 6.02
N ASP A 87 3.31 -11.75 6.73
CA ASP A 87 2.22 -12.56 6.18
C ASP A 87 0.98 -11.73 5.82
N ARG A 88 0.73 -10.61 6.53
CA ARG A 88 -0.34 -9.66 6.19
C ARG A 88 0.04 -8.82 4.98
N GLU A 89 1.27 -8.32 4.91
CA GLU A 89 1.80 -7.57 3.77
C GLU A 89 1.78 -8.42 2.49
N ARG A 90 2.20 -9.68 2.54
CA ARG A 90 2.09 -10.62 1.40
C ARG A 90 0.64 -10.82 0.93
N LYS A 91 -0.30 -10.92 1.86
CA LYS A 91 -1.74 -11.02 1.52
C LYS A 91 -2.26 -9.72 0.92
N LEU A 92 -1.79 -8.57 1.40
CA LEU A 92 -2.14 -7.27 0.85
C LEU A 92 -1.59 -7.11 -0.57
N LEU A 93 -0.32 -7.48 -0.79
CA LEU A 93 0.32 -7.50 -2.10
C LEU A 93 -0.48 -8.33 -3.11
N LYS A 94 -0.95 -9.51 -2.70
CA LYS A 94 -1.84 -10.33 -3.53
C LYS A 94 -3.12 -9.58 -3.93
N LYS A 95 -3.78 -8.90 -2.99
CA LYS A 95 -4.99 -8.11 -3.27
C LYS A 95 -4.73 -6.91 -4.18
N ILE A 96 -3.54 -6.30 -4.07
CA ILE A 96 -3.13 -5.20 -4.95
C ILE A 96 -2.94 -5.72 -6.38
N ASN A 97 -2.27 -6.87 -6.55
CA ASN A 97 -2.14 -7.50 -7.87
C ASN A 97 -3.53 -7.85 -8.46
N GLU A 98 -4.44 -8.44 -7.68
CA GLU A 98 -5.82 -8.70 -8.11
C GLU A 98 -6.59 -7.40 -8.46
N ALA A 99 -6.30 -6.29 -7.78
CA ALA A 99 -6.88 -4.99 -8.11
C ALA A 99 -6.32 -4.41 -9.42
N VAL A 100 -5.02 -4.56 -9.67
CA VAL A 100 -4.37 -4.16 -10.94
C VAL A 100 -4.94 -4.96 -12.11
N GLU A 101 -5.08 -6.27 -11.97
CA GLU A 101 -5.71 -7.14 -12.98
C GLU A 101 -7.15 -6.69 -13.29
N ARG A 102 -7.94 -6.34 -12.27
CA ARG A 102 -9.30 -5.79 -12.47
C ARG A 102 -9.31 -4.44 -13.18
N ILE A 103 -8.26 -3.63 -13.05
CA ILE A 103 -8.16 -2.37 -13.81
C ILE A 103 -7.93 -2.68 -15.29
N GLU A 104 -7.12 -3.68 -15.59
CA GLU A 104 -6.83 -4.14 -16.96
C GLU A 104 -8.05 -4.79 -17.61
N SER A 105 -8.85 -5.57 -16.86
CA SER A 105 -10.11 -6.16 -17.34
C SER A 105 -11.27 -5.15 -17.46
N GLU A 106 -11.04 -3.88 -17.11
CA GLU A 106 -12.05 -2.82 -17.09
C GLU A 106 -13.20 -3.00 -16.08
N GLU A 107 -13.06 -3.92 -15.12
CA GLU A 107 -14.08 -4.24 -14.10
C GLU A 107 -13.84 -3.53 -12.75
N TYR A 108 -12.71 -2.85 -12.59
CA TYR A 108 -12.39 -2.12 -11.37
C TYR A 108 -13.37 -0.96 -11.11
N GLY A 109 -13.64 -0.70 -9.83
CA GLY A 109 -14.44 0.45 -9.37
C GLY A 109 -15.93 0.17 -9.15
N TYR A 110 -16.42 -1.04 -9.42
CA TYR A 110 -17.80 -1.44 -9.17
C TYR A 110 -17.91 -2.38 -7.95
N CYS A 111 -19.05 -2.35 -7.25
CA CYS A 111 -19.27 -3.24 -6.11
C CYS A 111 -19.53 -4.67 -6.58
N GLU A 112 -18.86 -5.65 -5.97
CA GLU A 112 -19.01 -7.07 -6.32
C GLU A 112 -20.32 -7.69 -5.79
N LYS A 113 -20.93 -7.08 -4.78
CA LYS A 113 -22.21 -7.50 -4.19
C LYS A 113 -23.12 -6.29 -4.11
N CYS A 114 -24.14 -6.24 -4.96
CA CYS A 114 -25.16 -5.20 -4.98
C CYS A 114 -26.25 -5.45 -3.94
#